data_AF-A0A7X8D9B6-F1
#
_entry.id   AF-A0A7X8D9B6-F1
#
_cell.length_a   1.000
_cell.length_b   1.000
_cell.length_c   1.000
_cell.angle_alpha   90.00
_cell.angle_beta   90.00
_cell.angle_gamma   90.00
#
_symmetry.space_group_name_H-M   'P 1'
#
loop_
_entity.id
_entity.type
_entity.pdbx_description
1 polymer ?
#
loop_
_entity_poly.entity_id
_entity_poly.type
_entity_poly.pdbx_seq_one_letter_code
_entity_poly.pdbx_strand_id
1 'polypeptide(L)'
;MENYRDILSNNSIWCGLFAWFVSQCFKYVTNGIKNRQWNISHLFCSGGMPSSHTAATIALTTMVGFLDGFGSTLFAVCLIFSIVVMYDAAGVRRQAGKQGSIINMLLNFDFFKDPSMQFTEIKEKIGHSPFEVVMGAITGVLCAMLFQAI
;
A
#
# COMPACT_ATOMS: atom_id res chain seq x y z
N MET A 1 5.69 32.06 -6.92
CA MET A 1 5.16 31.24 -8.03
C MET A 1 6.19 30.26 -8.60
N GLU A 2 7.46 30.30 -8.15
CA GLU A 2 8.49 29.33 -8.58
C GLU A 2 8.41 28.00 -7.80
N ASN A 3 8.22 28.06 -6.48
CA ASN A 3 8.25 26.85 -5.62
C ASN A 3 7.25 25.74 -5.99
N TYR A 4 6.08 26.05 -6.55
CA TYR A 4 5.13 25.01 -6.96
C TYR A 4 5.56 24.31 -8.26
N ARG A 5 6.30 25.00 -9.14
CA ARG A 5 6.81 24.41 -10.37
C ARG A 5 7.88 23.38 -10.06
N ASP A 6 8.72 23.63 -9.06
CA ASP A 6 9.78 22.70 -8.63
C ASP A 6 9.22 21.41 -8.02
N ILE A 7 8.10 21.49 -7.30
CA ILE A 7 7.39 20.30 -6.80
C ILE A 7 6.75 19.53 -7.97
N LEU A 8 6.14 20.25 -8.92
CA LEU A 8 5.49 19.65 -10.08
C LEU A 8 6.48 19.12 -11.13
N SER A 9 7.74 19.55 -11.13
CA SER A 9 8.79 19.00 -12.00
C SER A 9 9.55 17.85 -11.37
N ASN A 10 9.25 17.49 -10.12
CA ASN A 10 9.96 16.44 -9.42
C ASN A 10 9.56 15.04 -9.95
N ASN A 11 10.44 14.48 -10.78
CA ASN A 11 10.26 13.16 -11.39
C ASN A 11 10.06 12.05 -10.36
N SER A 12 10.67 12.15 -9.17
CA SER A 12 10.51 11.15 -8.11
C SER A 12 9.10 11.12 -7.54
N ILE A 13 8.43 12.28 -7.45
CA ILE A 13 7.02 12.37 -7.03
C ILE A 13 6.12 11.71 -8.07
N TRP A 14 6.32 12.07 -9.34
CA TRP A 14 5.53 11.50 -10.44
C TRP A 14 5.73 10.00 -10.61
N CYS A 15 6.97 9.52 -10.44
CA CYS A 15 7.28 8.10 -10.46
C CYS A 15 6.52 7.34 -9.35
N GLY A 16 6.51 7.88 -8.12
CA GLY A 16 5.76 7.30 -7.00
C GLY A 16 4.24 7.29 -7.24
N LEU A 17 3.68 8.39 -7.77
CA LEU A 17 2.26 8.48 -8.13
C LEU A 17 1.89 7.53 -9.27
N PHE A 18 2.77 7.38 -10.26
CA PHE A 18 2.59 6.45 -11.37
C PHE A 18 2.58 5.00 -10.88
N ALA A 19 3.54 4.60 -10.03
CA ALA A 19 3.59 3.27 -9.43
C ALA A 19 2.36 2.98 -8.56
N TRP A 20 1.90 3.98 -7.79
CA TRP A 20 0.65 3.88 -7.05
C TRP A 20 -0.53 3.61 -7.98
N PHE A 21 -0.67 4.41 -9.05
CA PHE A 21 -1.75 4.26 -10.02
C PHE A 21 -1.73 2.90 -10.71
N VAL A 22 -0.56 2.45 -11.18
CA VAL A 22 -0.36 1.13 -11.77
C VAL A 22 -0.79 0.02 -10.80
N SER A 23 -0.38 0.11 -9.54
CA SER A 23 -0.80 -0.86 -8.52
C SER A 23 -2.32 -0.88 -8.31
N GLN A 24 -2.98 0.28 -8.33
CA GLN A 24 -4.44 0.34 -8.22
C GLN A 24 -5.15 -0.28 -9.43
N CYS A 25 -4.63 -0.07 -10.64
CA CYS A 25 -5.13 -0.73 -11.85
C CYS A 25 -5.01 -2.27 -11.74
N PHE A 26 -3.86 -2.78 -11.27
CA PHE A 26 -3.70 -4.22 -11.03
C PHE A 26 -4.68 -4.76 -9.98
N LYS A 27 -4.95 -4.03 -8.90
CA LYS A 27 -5.95 -4.42 -7.90
C LYS A 27 -7.35 -4.47 -8.48
N TYR A 28 -7.72 -3.50 -9.32
CA TYR A 28 -9.02 -3.50 -9.99
C TYR A 28 -9.21 -4.74 -10.86
N VAL A 29 -8.20 -5.07 -11.67
CA VAL A 29 -8.21 -6.26 -12.54
C VAL A 29 -8.26 -7.55 -11.73
N THR A 30 -7.38 -7.71 -10.74
CA THR A 30 -7.32 -8.93 -9.93
C THR A 30 -8.59 -9.17 -9.12
N ASN A 31 -9.19 -8.12 -8.55
CA ASN A 31 -10.49 -8.23 -7.86
C ASN A 31 -11.64 -8.48 -8.83
N GLY A 32 -11.68 -7.83 -9.99
CA GLY A 32 -12.71 -8.05 -11.01
C GLY A 32 -12.74 -9.49 -11.50
N ILE A 33 -11.57 -10.10 -11.71
CA ILE A 33 -11.45 -11.52 -12.09
C ILE A 33 -11.86 -12.44 -10.95
N LYS A 34 -11.35 -12.21 -9.74
CA LYS A 34 -11.55 -13.11 -8.59
C LYS A 34 -12.98 -13.10 -8.06
N ASN A 35 -13.59 -11.93 -7.98
CA ASN A 35 -14.91 -11.77 -7.38
C ASN A 35 -16.04 -11.72 -8.43
N ARG A 36 -15.71 -11.70 -9.73
CA ARG A 36 -16.66 -11.48 -10.85
C ARG A 36 -17.55 -10.24 -10.66
N GLN A 37 -17.13 -9.30 -9.83
CA GLN A 37 -17.83 -8.08 -9.51
C GLN A 37 -16.89 -6.90 -9.77
N TRP A 38 -17.29 -6.05 -10.71
CA TRP A 38 -16.55 -4.84 -11.09
C TRP A 38 -17.09 -3.68 -10.26
N ASN A 39 -16.65 -3.57 -9.00
CA ASN A 39 -17.04 -2.46 -8.14
C ASN A 39 -15.84 -1.55 -7.86
N ILE A 40 -15.95 -0.30 -8.32
CA ILE A 40 -14.94 0.75 -8.20
C ILE A 40 -14.64 1.07 -6.73
N SER A 41 -15.58 0.83 -5.81
CA SER A 41 -15.37 1.02 -4.37
C SER A 41 -14.21 0.17 -3.81
N HIS A 42 -13.84 -0.92 -4.47
CA HIS A 42 -12.69 -1.75 -4.08
C HIS A 42 -11.32 -1.12 -4.36
N LEU A 43 -11.23 -0.09 -5.22
CA LEU A 43 -10.00 0.68 -5.43
C LEU A 43 -9.55 1.43 -4.17
N PHE A 44 -10.51 1.80 -3.32
CA PHE A 44 -10.28 2.50 -2.06
C PHE A 44 -10.30 1.58 -0.84
N CYS A 45 -10.51 0.27 -1.05
CA CYS A 45 -10.49 -0.70 0.04
C CYS A 45 -9.06 -1.10 0.43
N SER A 46 -8.84 -1.33 1.72
CA SER A 46 -7.60 -1.88 2.26
C SER A 46 -7.39 -3.34 1.82
N GLY A 47 -6.17 -3.70 1.43
CA GLY A 47 -5.79 -5.05 0.97
C GLY A 47 -5.64 -5.19 -0.55
N GLY A 48 -5.36 -6.42 -1.02
CA GLY A 48 -5.22 -6.77 -2.44
C GLY A 48 -3.78 -6.72 -2.96
N MET A 49 -3.55 -7.34 -4.12
CA MET A 49 -2.24 -7.49 -4.75
C MET A 49 -2.14 -6.63 -6.02
N PRO A 50 -1.01 -5.93 -6.27
CA PRO A 50 0.13 -5.67 -5.37
C PRO A 50 -0.16 -4.55 -4.35
N SER A 51 0.66 -4.39 -3.31
CA SER A 51 0.49 -3.28 -2.36
C SER A 51 0.86 -1.92 -2.98
N SER A 52 -0.11 -0.99 -3.03
CA SER A 52 0.06 0.33 -3.65
C SER A 52 0.93 1.30 -2.87
N HIS A 53 0.89 1.23 -1.53
CA HIS A 53 1.79 2.04 -0.69
C HIS A 53 3.24 1.58 -0.85
N THR A 54 3.47 0.26 -0.85
CA THR A 54 4.81 -0.28 -1.10
C THR A 54 5.30 0.02 -2.50
N ALA A 55 4.46 -0.12 -3.53
CA ALA A 55 4.83 0.23 -4.90
C ALA A 55 5.26 1.69 -5.03
N ALA A 56 4.51 2.61 -4.42
CA ALA A 56 4.83 4.03 -4.43
C ALA A 56 6.16 4.36 -3.74
N THR A 57 6.38 3.84 -2.52
CA THR A 57 7.59 4.17 -1.75
C THR A 57 8.85 3.52 -2.33
N ILE A 58 8.72 2.30 -2.87
CA ILE A 58 9.83 1.63 -3.56
C ILE A 58 10.15 2.30 -4.89
N ALA A 59 9.14 2.74 -5.65
CA ALA A 59 9.37 3.52 -6.88
C ALA A 59 10.11 4.83 -6.57
N LEU A 60 9.67 5.57 -5.55
CA LEU A 60 10.36 6.77 -5.04
C LEU A 60 11.81 6.47 -4.67
N THR A 61 12.05 5.43 -3.88
CA THR A 61 13.40 5.06 -3.42
C THR A 61 14.30 4.68 -4.59
N THR A 62 13.77 3.93 -5.55
CA THR A 62 14.51 3.51 -6.74
C THR A 62 14.85 4.71 -7.63
N MET A 63 13.89 5.63 -7.81
CA MET A 63 14.11 6.86 -8.58
C MET A 63 15.15 7.77 -7.93
N VAL A 64 15.12 7.94 -6.60
CA VAL A 64 16.15 8.66 -5.86
C VAL A 64 17.51 7.98 -6.01
N GLY A 65 17.56 6.65 -6.02
CA GLY A 65 18.78 5.89 -6.31
C GLY A 65 19.34 6.15 -7.71
N PHE A 66 18.49 6.35 -8.70
CA PHE A 66 18.90 6.70 -10.07
C PHE A 66 19.31 8.17 -10.23
N LEU A 67 18.63 9.10 -9.56
CA LEU A 67 18.88 10.55 -9.70
C LEU A 67 20.05 11.04 -8.83
N ASP A 68 20.05 10.68 -7.55
CA ASP A 68 21.01 11.16 -6.56
C ASP A 68 22.11 10.12 -6.24
N GLY A 69 21.96 8.91 -6.76
CA GLY A 69 22.87 7.79 -6.54
C GLY A 69 22.51 6.94 -5.32
N PHE A 70 22.76 5.65 -5.42
CA PHE A 70 22.54 4.66 -4.35
C PHE A 70 23.42 4.88 -3.10
N GLY A 71 24.50 5.66 -3.21
CA GLY A 71 25.35 6.03 -2.09
C GLY A 71 24.92 7.32 -1.36
N SER A 72 23.87 8.00 -1.83
CA SER A 72 23.44 9.27 -1.26
C SER A 72 22.72 9.10 0.08
N THR A 73 22.85 10.11 0.94
CA THR A 73 22.10 10.18 2.19
C THR A 73 20.58 10.17 1.93
N LEU A 74 20.14 10.80 0.84
CA LEU A 74 18.72 10.84 0.49
C LEU A 74 18.19 9.45 0.11
N PHE A 75 18.95 8.67 -0.66
CA PHE A 75 18.62 7.27 -0.93
C PHE A 75 18.50 6.45 0.37
N ALA A 76 19.44 6.61 1.29
CA ALA A 76 19.40 5.91 2.58
C ALA A 76 18.13 6.25 3.39
N VAL A 77 17.73 7.53 3.43
CA VAL A 77 16.49 7.97 4.08
C VAL A 77 15.27 7.36 3.40
N CYS A 78 15.17 7.42 2.07
CA CYS A 78 14.06 6.83 1.31
C CYS A 78 13.97 5.31 1.49
N LEU A 79 15.11 4.63 1.53
CA LEU A 79 15.18 3.18 1.72
C LEU A 79 14.66 2.78 3.10
N ILE A 80 15.15 3.42 4.17
CA ILE A 80 14.67 3.16 5.53
C ILE A 80 13.18 3.49 5.65
N PHE A 81 12.74 4.62 5.08
CA PHE A 81 11.32 4.97 5.04
C PHE A 81 10.47 3.89 4.34
N SER A 82 10.91 3.38 3.19
CA SER A 82 10.21 2.30 2.48
C SER A 82 10.15 1.01 3.28
N ILE A 83 11.23 0.64 3.98
CA ILE A 83 11.25 -0.54 4.86
C ILE A 83 10.23 -0.39 5.99
N VAL A 84 10.15 0.80 6.62
CA VAL A 84 9.16 1.06 7.67
C VAL A 84 7.73 0.93 7.14
N VAL A 85 7.46 1.48 5.96
CA VAL A 85 6.14 1.39 5.31
C VAL A 85 5.78 -0.07 4.99
N MET A 86 6.74 -0.85 4.48
CA MET A 86 6.56 -2.29 4.22
C MET A 86 6.28 -3.07 5.50
N TYR A 87 7.01 -2.78 6.58
CA TYR A 87 6.83 -3.43 7.88
C TYR A 87 5.47 -3.11 8.51
N ASP A 88 5.03 -1.85 8.46
CA ASP A 88 3.71 -1.44 8.94
C ASP A 88 2.58 -2.13 8.15
N ALA A 89 2.73 -2.19 6.82
CA ALA A 89 1.75 -2.82 5.94
C ALA A 89 1.62 -4.33 6.15
N ALA A 90 2.72 -5.07 6.31
CA ALA A 90 2.74 -6.53 6.45
C ALA A 90 2.60 -7.03 7.89
N GLY A 91 3.14 -6.27 8.86
CA GLY A 91 3.25 -6.65 10.26
C GLY A 91 2.11 -6.06 11.07
N VAL A 92 2.25 -4.78 11.43
CA VAL A 92 1.42 -4.10 12.44
C VAL A 92 -0.06 -4.12 12.04
N ARG A 93 -0.39 -3.66 10.83
CA ARG A 93 -1.77 -3.60 10.35
C ARG A 93 -2.44 -4.97 10.29
N ARG A 94 -1.68 -5.99 9.84
CA ARG A 94 -2.18 -7.37 9.75
C ARG A 94 -2.51 -7.95 11.12
N GLN A 95 -1.72 -7.65 12.14
CA GLN A 95 -2.00 -8.10 13.51
C GLN A 95 -3.21 -7.39 14.10
N ALA A 96 -3.38 -6.09 13.85
CA ALA A 96 -4.58 -5.35 14.24
C ALA A 96 -5.85 -5.96 13.60
N GLY A 97 -5.79 -6.35 12.32
CA GLY A 97 -6.89 -7.05 11.65
C GLY A 97 -7.23 -8.40 12.30
N LYS A 98 -6.22 -9.19 12.67
CA LYS A 98 -6.40 -10.46 13.40
C LYS A 98 -7.02 -10.26 14.78
N GLN A 99 -6.58 -9.24 15.50
CA GLN A 99 -7.17 -8.87 16.79
C GLN A 99 -8.64 -8.47 16.62
N GLY A 100 -8.96 -7.67 15.60
CA GLY A 100 -10.33 -7.29 15.26
C GLY A 100 -11.23 -8.51 15.00
N SER A 101 -10.74 -9.50 14.26
CA SER A 101 -11.48 -10.75 13.99
C SER A 101 -11.74 -11.56 15.27
N ILE A 102 -10.75 -11.65 16.17
CA ILE A 102 -10.94 -12.31 17.48
C ILE A 102 -11.96 -11.56 18.34
N ILE A 103 -11.94 -10.22 18.33
CA ILE A 103 -12.91 -9.40 19.07
C ILE A 103 -14.33 -9.59 18.50
N ASN A 104 -14.49 -9.53 17.18
CA ASN A 104 -15.78 -9.80 16.52
C ASN A 104 -16.30 -11.21 16.87
N MET A 105 -15.42 -12.21 16.91
CA MET A 105 -15.78 -13.57 17.31
C MET A 105 -16.24 -13.62 18.78
N LEU A 106 -15.54 -12.95 19.69
CA LEU A 106 -15.89 -12.89 21.11
C LEU A 106 -17.25 -12.22 21.35
N LEU A 107 -17.51 -11.11 20.66
CA LEU A 107 -18.79 -10.38 20.75
C LEU A 107 -20.00 -11.18 20.26
N ASN A 108 -19.77 -12.18 19.39
CA ASN A 108 -20.83 -13.05 18.90
C ASN A 108 -21.20 -14.18 19.87
N PHE A 109 -20.41 -14.43 20.92
CA PHE A 109 -20.78 -15.41 21.96
C PHE A 109 -21.93 -14.89 22.83
N ASP A 110 -22.88 -15.77 23.14
CA ASP A 110 -24.10 -15.41 23.88
C ASP A 110 -23.83 -14.82 25.28
N PHE A 111 -22.66 -15.08 25.87
CA PHE A 111 -22.23 -14.48 27.13
C PHE A 111 -22.02 -12.96 27.04
N PHE A 112 -21.63 -12.44 25.87
CA PHE A 112 -21.36 -11.02 25.63
C PHE A 112 -22.45 -10.33 24.80
N LYS A 113 -23.50 -11.07 24.39
CA LYS A 113 -24.68 -10.49 23.74
C LYS A 113 -25.51 -9.73 24.76
N ASP A 114 -25.17 -8.46 24.95
CA ASP A 114 -26.05 -7.49 25.56
C ASP A 114 -26.95 -6.87 24.47
N PRO A 115 -28.28 -7.07 24.51
CA PRO A 115 -29.21 -6.50 23.53
C PRO A 115 -29.21 -4.97 23.48
N SER A 116 -28.70 -4.30 24.52
CA SER A 116 -28.59 -2.84 24.59
C SER A 116 -27.33 -2.28 23.95
N MET A 117 -26.32 -3.12 23.65
CA MET A 117 -25.08 -2.69 23.00
C MET A 117 -25.11 -2.98 21.49
N GLN A 118 -25.15 -1.91 20.69
CA GLN A 118 -24.88 -1.99 19.25
C GLN A 118 -23.37 -1.93 19.02
N PHE A 119 -22.75 -3.08 18.76
CA PHE A 119 -21.35 -3.13 18.35
C PHE A 119 -21.22 -3.01 16.84
N THR A 120 -20.39 -2.08 16.37
CA THR A 120 -19.97 -2.03 14.97
C THR A 120 -18.85 -3.05 14.76
N GLU A 121 -19.00 -3.96 13.79
CA GLU A 121 -17.96 -4.93 13.46
C GLU A 121 -16.64 -4.24 13.11
N ILE A 122 -15.56 -4.72 13.71
CA ILE A 122 -14.22 -4.24 13.41
C ILE A 122 -13.82 -4.76 12.04
N LYS A 123 -13.28 -3.89 11.19
CA LYS A 123 -12.79 -4.29 9.86
C LYS A 123 -11.64 -5.29 10.01
N GLU A 124 -11.83 -6.52 9.54
CA GLU A 124 -10.84 -7.60 9.76
C GLU A 124 -9.70 -7.57 8.72
N LYS A 125 -9.96 -7.05 7.52
CA LYS A 125 -8.95 -6.88 6.45
C LYS A 125 -8.24 -5.54 6.56
N ILE A 126 -7.39 -5.43 7.59
CA ILE A 126 -6.49 -4.29 7.79
C ILE A 126 -5.07 -4.78 7.47
N GLY A 127 -4.42 -4.17 6.48
CA GLY A 127 -3.06 -4.52 6.05
C GLY A 127 -2.97 -5.43 4.81
N HIS A 128 -1.74 -5.84 4.52
CA HIS A 128 -1.37 -6.66 3.36
C HIS A 128 -0.68 -7.96 3.80
N SER A 129 -0.75 -8.98 2.96
CA SER A 129 0.12 -10.14 3.16
C SER A 129 1.58 -9.78 2.84
N PRO A 130 2.59 -10.44 3.44
CA PRO A 130 3.99 -10.21 3.10
C PRO A 130 4.25 -10.38 1.60
N PHE A 131 3.54 -11.33 0.97
CA PHE A 131 3.63 -11.57 -0.47
C PHE A 131 3.06 -10.39 -1.30
N GLU A 132 1.95 -9.80 -0.88
CA GLU A 132 1.40 -8.58 -1.52
C GLU A 132 2.36 -7.39 -1.40
N VAL A 133 3.08 -7.28 -0.28
CA VAL A 133 4.11 -6.26 -0.06
C VAL A 133 5.32 -6.50 -0.97
N VAL A 134 5.82 -7.73 -1.08
CA VAL A 134 6.90 -8.08 -2.02
C VAL A 134 6.50 -7.78 -3.46
N MET A 135 5.28 -8.13 -3.87
CA MET A 135 4.77 -7.79 -5.21
C MET A 135 4.67 -6.28 -5.41
N GLY A 136 4.28 -5.53 -4.38
CA GLY A 136 4.36 -4.07 -4.39
C GLY A 136 5.77 -3.55 -4.64
N ALA A 137 6.77 -4.11 -3.96
CA ALA A 137 8.16 -3.70 -4.16
C ALA A 137 8.66 -3.97 -5.58
N ILE A 138 8.34 -5.15 -6.14
CA ILE A 138 8.66 -5.49 -7.54
C ILE A 138 7.98 -4.51 -8.49
N THR A 139 6.68 -4.24 -8.31
CA THR A 139 5.96 -3.23 -9.12
C THR A 139 6.62 -1.86 -9.03
N GLY A 140 7.03 -1.43 -7.84
CA GLY A 140 7.71 -0.14 -7.64
C GLY A 140 9.03 -0.03 -8.42
N VAL A 141 9.89 -1.06 -8.34
CA VAL A 141 11.16 -1.09 -9.07
C VAL A 141 10.92 -1.06 -10.58
N LEU A 142 9.99 -1.88 -11.09
CA LEU A 142 9.66 -1.92 -12.51
C LEU A 142 9.09 -0.59 -13.01
N CYS A 143 8.21 0.05 -12.24
CA CYS A 143 7.68 1.36 -12.57
C CYS A 143 8.78 2.42 -12.62
N ALA A 144 9.73 2.41 -11.68
CA ALA A 144 10.86 3.33 -11.71
C ALA A 144 11.78 3.10 -12.91
N MET A 145 12.07 1.84 -13.27
CA MET A 145 12.85 1.51 -14.46
C MET A 145 12.16 1.99 -15.75
N LEU A 146 10.84 1.79 -15.86
CA LEU A 146 10.07 2.27 -17.00
C LEU A 146 10.03 3.80 -17.06
N PHE A 147 9.83 4.46 -15.91
CA PHE A 147 9.77 5.92 -15.83
C PHE A 147 11.11 6.57 -16.18
N GLN A 148 12.24 5.96 -15.78
CA GLN A 148 13.58 6.41 -16.12
C GLN A 148 13.89 6.23 -17.62
N ALA A 149 13.25 5.28 -18.29
CA ALA A 149 13.49 4.94 -19.69
C ALA A 149 12.72 5.83 -20.68
N ILE A 150 11.78 6.66 -20.18
CA ILE A 150 10.94 7.59 -20.96
C ILE A 150 11.51 9.00 -20.82
#